data_AF-A0A519S1G5-F1
#
_entry.id   AF-A0A519S1G5-F1
#
_cell.length_a   1.000
_cell.length_b   1.000
_cell.length_c   1.000
_cell.angle_alpha   90.00
_cell.angle_beta   90.00
_cell.angle_gamma   90.00
#
_symmetry.space_group_name_H-M   'P 1'
#
loop_
_entity.id
_entity.type
_entity.pdbx_description
1 polymer ?
#
loop_
_entity_poly.entity_id
_entity_poly.type
_entity_poly.pdbx_seq_one_letter_code
_entity_poly.pdbx_strand_id
1 'polypeptide(L)'
;MATQKIQIFDTTLRDGEQVPGCKLNQQEKLVIARQLEALGVDVIEAGFPVSSPGDFAAVAAIAAQTKHATVCGLTRAVENDIRVAADALRAARCPRIHTGIGTSDLHVQQKLRTTREDVLARAVAATKLAKSFVEDVEFYAEDAGRTDNEFLARVCEAVIAAGATVLNIPDTTGYCLPHEYGAKIQYLYENVKGIDKAILSTHCHNDLGLATANSIAGVSHGARQIECTINGVGERAGNTSLEEVVMILRQHPTLNLYTDVNTRLLTETSALVSHLMSMPVQANKAIVGANAFAHSSGIHQDGVIKCRETYEIIDPKEVGAVDSTIVLTARSGRAALAYRLQKLGYHLERPALNAAYNGFLQLADSQREVIDTDLHILIEQHNLVSVG
;
A
#
# COMPACT_ATOMS: atom_id res chain seq x y z
N MET A 1 2.18 3.83 24.57
CA MET A 1 2.83 3.47 23.29
C MET A 1 2.06 2.29 22.72
N ALA A 2 1.86 2.23 21.41
CA ALA A 2 1.25 1.07 20.77
C ALA A 2 2.08 -0.19 21.05
N THR A 3 1.43 -1.31 21.37
CA THR A 3 2.14 -2.52 21.83
C THR A 3 2.02 -3.70 20.89
N GLN A 4 1.14 -3.66 19.89
CA GLN A 4 0.90 -4.79 18.99
C GLN A 4 1.37 -4.47 17.57
N LYS A 5 2.30 -5.26 17.07
CA LYS A 5 2.85 -5.10 15.72
C LYS A 5 1.90 -5.65 14.67
N ILE A 6 1.75 -4.93 13.57
CA ILE A 6 1.17 -5.40 12.31
C ILE A 6 2.31 -5.62 11.32
N GLN A 7 2.42 -6.85 10.80
CA GLN A 7 3.40 -7.18 9.77
C GLN A 7 2.96 -6.58 8.44
N ILE A 8 3.86 -5.85 7.77
CA ILE A 8 3.65 -5.35 6.42
C ILE A 8 4.29 -6.32 5.43
N PHE A 9 3.44 -7.02 4.68
CA PHE A 9 3.83 -7.88 3.57
C PHE A 9 3.64 -7.09 2.28
N ASP A 10 4.74 -6.80 1.59
CA ASP A 10 4.70 -6.11 0.30
C ASP A 10 4.75 -7.14 -0.84
N THR A 11 3.77 -7.05 -1.74
CA THR A 11 3.66 -7.86 -2.97
C THR A 11 3.82 -7.03 -4.25
N THR A 12 4.51 -5.90 -4.18
CA THR A 12 4.75 -5.03 -5.35
C THR A 12 5.50 -5.79 -6.46
N LEU A 13 6.43 -6.67 -6.08
CA LEU A 13 7.26 -7.48 -7.00
C LEU A 13 6.59 -8.78 -7.49
N ARG A 14 5.35 -9.06 -7.07
CA ARG A 14 4.58 -10.21 -7.54
C ARG A 14 3.22 -9.80 -8.05
N ASP A 15 2.31 -9.36 -7.19
CA ASP A 15 0.97 -8.95 -7.58
C ASP A 15 1.01 -7.63 -8.34
N GLY A 16 1.84 -6.69 -7.90
CA GLY A 16 2.02 -5.40 -8.56
C GLY A 16 2.42 -5.52 -10.04
N GLU A 17 3.28 -6.49 -10.39
CA GLU A 17 3.68 -6.75 -11.79
C GLU A 17 2.57 -7.34 -12.67
N GLN A 18 1.44 -7.76 -12.10
CA GLN A 18 0.30 -8.26 -12.87
C GLN A 18 -0.50 -7.13 -13.54
N VAL A 19 -0.10 -5.86 -13.32
CA VAL A 19 -0.62 -4.71 -14.09
C VAL A 19 -0.19 -4.84 -15.56
N PRO A 20 -1.12 -4.82 -16.53
CA PRO A 20 -0.79 -4.84 -17.94
C PRO A 20 0.19 -3.72 -18.32
N GLY A 21 1.35 -4.09 -18.88
CA GLY A 21 2.38 -3.15 -19.34
C GLY A 21 3.47 -2.81 -18.30
N CYS A 22 3.30 -3.20 -17.03
CA CYS A 22 4.29 -2.98 -15.98
C CYS A 22 5.21 -4.20 -15.84
N LYS A 23 6.23 -4.32 -16.70
CA LYS A 23 7.17 -5.45 -16.63
C LYS A 23 8.53 -4.98 -16.10
N LEU A 24 8.93 -5.51 -14.95
CA LEU A 24 10.23 -5.23 -14.35
C LEU A 24 11.28 -6.25 -14.82
N ASN A 25 12.47 -5.78 -15.13
CA ASN A 25 13.64 -6.64 -15.31
C ASN A 25 14.29 -6.98 -13.95
N GLN A 26 15.20 -7.94 -13.94
CA GLN A 26 15.84 -8.41 -12.71
C GLN A 26 16.51 -7.27 -11.90
N GLN A 27 17.21 -6.33 -12.56
CA GLN A 27 17.89 -5.24 -11.87
C GLN A 27 16.91 -4.27 -11.22
N GLU A 28 15.81 -3.97 -11.90
CA GLU A 28 14.73 -3.11 -11.37
C GLU A 28 14.07 -3.77 -10.15
N LYS A 29 13.78 -5.08 -10.22
CA LYS A 29 13.27 -5.84 -9.07
C LYS A 29 14.23 -5.79 -7.88
N LEU A 30 15.53 -5.92 -8.12
CA LEU A 30 16.55 -5.82 -7.07
C LEU A 30 16.62 -4.42 -6.44
N VAL A 31 16.45 -3.36 -7.24
CA VAL A 31 16.39 -1.97 -6.76
C VAL A 31 15.17 -1.77 -5.86
N ILE A 32 13.99 -2.19 -6.31
CA ILE A 32 12.76 -2.09 -5.52
C ILE A 32 12.86 -2.91 -4.24
N ALA A 33 13.36 -4.16 -4.29
CA ALA A 33 13.53 -4.99 -3.10
C ALA A 33 14.45 -4.34 -2.05
N ARG A 34 15.54 -3.68 -2.47
CA ARG A 34 16.40 -2.91 -1.55
C ARG A 34 15.68 -1.72 -0.94
N GLN A 35 14.87 -1.02 -1.72
CA GLN A 35 14.07 0.09 -1.23
C GLN A 35 13.00 -0.37 -0.24
N LEU A 36 12.33 -1.49 -0.50
CA LEU A 36 11.34 -2.09 0.41
C LEU A 36 11.99 -2.52 1.74
N GLU A 37 13.20 -3.11 1.69
CA GLU A 37 13.96 -3.44 2.89
C GLU A 37 14.36 -2.18 3.67
N ALA A 38 14.80 -1.11 3.00
CA ALA A 38 15.12 0.17 3.63
C ALA A 38 13.87 0.87 4.21
N LEU A 39 12.72 0.72 3.54
CA LEU A 39 11.42 1.18 4.02
C LEU A 39 10.99 0.45 5.30
N GLY A 40 11.51 -0.76 5.53
CA GLY A 40 11.24 -1.54 6.75
C GLY A 40 10.00 -2.42 6.66
N VAL A 41 9.68 -2.94 5.46
CA VAL A 41 8.63 -3.98 5.33
C VAL A 41 9.10 -5.29 5.96
N ASP A 42 8.16 -6.06 6.51
CA ASP A 42 8.46 -7.32 7.19
C ASP A 42 8.69 -8.48 6.22
N VAL A 43 7.91 -8.48 5.13
CA VAL A 43 7.93 -9.55 4.13
C VAL A 43 7.94 -8.93 2.73
N ILE A 44 8.80 -9.44 1.86
CA ILE A 44 8.85 -9.09 0.44
C ILE A 44 8.46 -10.34 -0.36
N GLU A 45 7.30 -10.31 -1.00
CA GLU A 45 6.95 -11.34 -1.99
C GLU A 45 7.65 -11.06 -3.30
N ALA A 46 8.76 -11.77 -3.52
CA ALA A 46 9.73 -11.47 -4.56
C ALA A 46 9.29 -11.92 -5.97
N GLY A 47 8.20 -12.67 -6.08
CA GLY A 47 7.65 -13.13 -7.35
C GLY A 47 7.04 -14.52 -7.29
N PHE A 48 6.79 -15.08 -8.48
CA PHE A 48 6.30 -16.45 -8.67
C PHE A 48 7.36 -17.28 -9.43
N PRO A 49 8.28 -17.97 -8.73
CA PRO A 49 9.50 -18.55 -9.30
C PRO A 49 9.30 -19.48 -10.51
N VAL A 50 8.22 -20.27 -10.51
CA VAL A 50 7.97 -21.27 -11.56
C VAL A 50 7.49 -20.64 -12.88
N SER A 51 7.09 -19.36 -12.86
CA SER A 51 6.49 -18.70 -14.03
C SER A 51 7.45 -18.60 -15.20
N SER A 52 8.73 -18.35 -14.92
CA SER A 52 9.77 -18.27 -15.95
C SER A 52 11.18 -18.43 -15.35
N PRO A 53 12.20 -18.78 -16.16
CA PRO A 53 13.59 -18.73 -15.70
C PRO A 53 14.02 -17.34 -15.21
N GLY A 54 13.42 -16.28 -15.76
CA GLY A 54 13.67 -14.91 -15.33
C GLY A 54 13.14 -14.62 -13.93
N ASP A 55 11.92 -15.08 -13.62
CA ASP A 55 11.35 -14.94 -12.27
C ASP A 55 12.10 -15.77 -11.25
N PHE A 56 12.50 -17.01 -11.60
CA PHE A 56 13.38 -17.81 -10.76
C PHE A 56 14.67 -17.06 -10.42
N ALA A 57 15.36 -16.55 -11.45
CA ALA A 57 16.63 -15.83 -11.26
C ALA A 57 16.45 -14.53 -10.47
N ALA A 58 15.33 -13.83 -10.65
CA ALA A 58 15.02 -12.63 -9.88
C ALA A 58 14.77 -12.94 -8.40
N VAL A 59 13.92 -13.92 -8.10
CA VAL A 59 13.64 -14.34 -6.72
C VAL A 59 14.92 -14.83 -6.04
N ALA A 60 15.75 -15.62 -6.72
CA ALA A 60 17.03 -16.08 -6.18
C ALA A 60 18.01 -14.93 -5.89
N ALA A 61 18.05 -13.92 -6.76
CA ALA A 61 18.88 -12.75 -6.53
C ALA A 61 18.37 -11.86 -5.38
N ILE A 62 17.04 -11.70 -5.26
CA ILE A 62 16.42 -10.98 -4.14
C ILE A 62 16.68 -11.72 -2.82
N ALA A 63 16.50 -13.04 -2.82
CA ALA A 63 16.80 -13.92 -1.70
C ALA A 63 18.25 -13.75 -1.22
N ALA A 64 19.22 -13.71 -2.14
CA ALA A 64 20.63 -13.56 -1.80
C ALA A 64 21.01 -12.16 -1.27
N GLN A 65 20.36 -11.09 -1.72
CA GLN A 65 20.71 -9.71 -1.30
C GLN A 65 20.03 -9.26 0.00
N THR A 66 18.83 -9.78 0.28
CA THR A 66 17.97 -9.32 1.39
C THR A 66 18.50 -9.86 2.71
N LYS A 67 18.64 -9.01 3.72
CA LYS A 67 19.33 -9.31 4.98
C LYS A 67 18.42 -9.38 6.19
N HIS A 68 17.31 -8.66 6.17
CA HIS A 68 16.45 -8.41 7.32
C HIS A 68 15.01 -8.88 7.07
N ALA A 69 14.41 -8.48 5.95
CA ALA A 69 13.06 -8.88 5.61
C ALA A 69 12.97 -10.38 5.25
N THR A 70 11.81 -10.97 5.50
CA THR A 70 11.48 -12.30 4.99
C THR A 70 11.30 -12.23 3.48
N VAL A 71 11.94 -13.12 2.74
CA VAL A 71 11.78 -13.23 1.29
C VAL A 71 10.81 -14.36 0.99
N CYS A 72 9.71 -13.99 0.34
CA CYS A 72 8.59 -14.89 0.07
C CYS A 72 8.51 -15.22 -1.43
N GLY A 73 8.28 -16.50 -1.76
CA GLY A 73 7.99 -16.96 -3.11
C GLY A 73 6.60 -17.58 -3.21
N LEU A 74 5.76 -17.07 -4.10
CA LEU A 74 4.42 -17.61 -4.35
C LEU A 74 4.50 -18.96 -5.08
N THR A 75 3.61 -19.88 -4.74
CA THR A 75 3.42 -21.14 -5.47
C THR A 75 1.94 -21.47 -5.57
N ARG A 76 1.54 -22.14 -6.65
CA ARG A 76 0.29 -22.93 -6.59
C ARG A 76 0.50 -24.13 -5.67
N ALA A 77 -0.58 -24.76 -5.21
CA ALA A 77 -0.55 -26.06 -4.54
C ALA A 77 -0.16 -27.20 -5.52
N VAL A 78 1.03 -27.14 -6.10
CA VAL A 78 1.60 -28.11 -7.06
C VAL A 78 3.02 -28.41 -6.61
N GLU A 79 3.38 -29.70 -6.56
CA GLU A 79 4.68 -30.15 -6.03
C GLU A 79 5.87 -29.48 -6.74
N ASN A 80 5.84 -29.39 -8.08
CA ASN A 80 6.91 -28.77 -8.84
C ASN A 80 7.08 -27.29 -8.50
N ASP A 81 5.98 -26.53 -8.40
CA ASP A 81 6.00 -25.11 -8.07
C ASP A 81 6.66 -24.89 -6.69
N ILE A 82 6.33 -25.73 -5.71
CA ILE A 82 6.88 -25.68 -4.34
C ILE A 82 8.38 -25.99 -4.34
N ARG A 83 8.83 -27.02 -5.06
CA ARG A 83 10.25 -27.37 -5.18
C ARG A 83 11.06 -26.23 -5.83
N VAL A 84 10.53 -25.64 -6.90
CA VAL A 84 11.18 -24.54 -7.60
C VAL A 84 11.27 -23.29 -6.70
N ALA A 85 10.24 -22.99 -5.91
CA ALA A 85 10.31 -21.90 -4.95
C ALA A 85 11.31 -22.16 -3.82
N ALA A 86 11.34 -23.39 -3.27
CA ALA A 86 12.35 -23.78 -2.28
C ALA A 86 13.79 -23.60 -2.82
N ASP A 87 14.02 -23.97 -4.08
CA ASP A 87 15.32 -23.79 -4.73
C ASP A 87 15.67 -22.32 -4.96
N ALA A 88 14.72 -21.50 -5.39
CA ALA A 88 14.92 -20.06 -5.58
C ALA A 88 15.22 -19.35 -4.24
N LEU A 89 14.58 -19.78 -3.16
CA LEU A 89 14.71 -19.17 -1.84
C LEU A 89 15.90 -19.69 -1.03
N ARG A 90 16.70 -20.63 -1.56
CA ARG A 90 17.79 -21.30 -0.83
C ARG A 90 18.81 -20.35 -0.20
N ALA A 91 19.05 -19.19 -0.83
CA ALA A 91 19.99 -18.19 -0.34
C ALA A 91 19.36 -17.16 0.62
N ALA A 92 18.04 -17.18 0.81
CA ALA A 92 17.37 -16.25 1.71
C ALA A 92 17.71 -16.56 3.16
N ARG A 93 18.00 -15.52 3.93
CA ARG A 93 18.22 -15.64 5.38
C ARG A 93 16.95 -16.06 6.11
N CYS A 94 15.81 -15.49 5.70
CA CYS A 94 14.48 -15.76 6.23
C CYS A 94 13.57 -16.12 5.04
N PRO A 95 13.55 -17.39 4.58
CA PRO A 95 12.71 -17.81 3.46
C PRO A 95 11.27 -18.07 3.92
N ARG A 96 10.30 -17.69 3.08
CA ARG A 96 8.89 -18.08 3.21
C ARG A 96 8.36 -18.65 1.89
N ILE A 97 7.62 -19.76 1.98
CA ILE A 97 6.85 -20.28 0.84
C ILE A 97 5.39 -19.92 1.05
N HIS A 98 4.81 -19.22 0.09
CA HIS A 98 3.39 -18.84 0.08
C HIS A 98 2.64 -19.72 -0.91
N THR A 99 1.98 -20.75 -0.40
CA THR A 99 1.28 -21.76 -1.21
C THR A 99 -0.21 -21.70 -0.97
N GLY A 100 -1.03 -22.19 -1.90
CA GLY A 100 -2.48 -22.07 -1.70
C GLY A 100 -3.31 -22.58 -2.86
N ILE A 101 -4.62 -22.49 -2.66
CA ILE A 101 -5.63 -22.99 -3.59
C ILE A 101 -6.95 -22.25 -3.39
N GLY A 102 -7.75 -22.13 -4.46
CA GLY A 102 -9.09 -21.55 -4.39
C GLY A 102 -10.06 -22.38 -3.55
N THR A 103 -10.72 -21.73 -2.61
CA THR A 103 -11.62 -22.39 -1.64
C THR A 103 -13.10 -22.10 -1.86
N SER A 104 -13.46 -21.07 -2.62
CA SER A 104 -14.87 -20.76 -2.87
C SER A 104 -15.52 -21.83 -3.75
N ASP A 105 -16.85 -21.97 -3.64
CA ASP A 105 -17.58 -22.94 -4.47
C ASP A 105 -17.40 -22.68 -5.96
N LEU A 106 -17.30 -21.41 -6.36
CA LEU A 106 -17.03 -21.05 -7.75
C LEU A 106 -15.64 -21.54 -8.19
N HIS A 107 -14.62 -21.36 -7.35
CA HIS A 107 -13.28 -21.86 -7.63
C HIS A 107 -13.23 -23.39 -7.66
N VAL A 108 -13.82 -24.05 -6.67
CA VAL A 108 -13.86 -25.51 -6.56
C VAL A 108 -14.56 -26.13 -7.77
N GLN A 109 -15.76 -25.64 -8.12
CA GLN A 109 -16.60 -26.24 -9.16
C GLN A 109 -16.19 -25.81 -10.57
N GLN A 110 -15.93 -24.51 -10.79
CA GLN A 110 -15.74 -23.98 -12.15
C GLN A 110 -14.29 -23.93 -12.58
N LYS A 111 -13.39 -23.45 -11.70
CA LYS A 111 -11.95 -23.30 -12.01
C LYS A 111 -11.22 -24.63 -11.89
N LEU A 112 -11.40 -25.33 -10.78
CA LEU A 112 -10.67 -26.55 -10.44
C LEU A 112 -11.41 -27.83 -10.86
N ARG A 113 -12.73 -27.75 -11.04
CA ARG A 113 -13.61 -28.89 -11.41
C ARG A 113 -13.39 -30.11 -10.51
N THR A 114 -13.42 -29.87 -9.20
CA THR A 114 -13.11 -30.86 -8.17
C THR A 114 -14.07 -30.74 -6.98
N THR A 115 -13.78 -31.43 -5.87
CA THR A 115 -14.59 -31.43 -4.65
C THR A 115 -13.93 -30.62 -3.53
N ARG A 116 -14.71 -30.21 -2.53
CA ARG A 116 -14.18 -29.53 -1.33
C ARG A 116 -13.20 -30.42 -0.56
N GLU A 117 -13.45 -31.73 -0.54
CA GLU A 117 -12.61 -32.75 0.09
C GLU A 117 -11.26 -32.87 -0.61
N ASP A 118 -11.23 -32.88 -1.94
CA ASP A 118 -9.99 -32.92 -2.72
C ASP A 118 -9.18 -31.63 -2.54
N VAL A 119 -9.84 -30.47 -2.50
CA VAL A 119 -9.21 -29.18 -2.20
C VAL A 119 -8.54 -29.20 -0.83
N LEU A 120 -9.24 -29.70 0.20
CA LEU A 120 -8.68 -29.84 1.54
C LEU A 120 -7.46 -30.77 1.56
N ALA A 121 -7.56 -31.95 0.93
CA ALA A 121 -6.45 -32.90 0.86
C ALA A 121 -5.22 -32.31 0.15
N ARG A 122 -5.45 -31.58 -0.95
CA ARG A 122 -4.39 -30.90 -1.71
C ARG A 122 -3.77 -29.74 -0.93
N ALA A 123 -4.57 -28.96 -0.22
CA ALA A 123 -4.09 -27.88 0.65
C ALA A 123 -3.13 -28.42 1.73
N VAL A 124 -3.53 -29.51 2.40
CA VAL A 124 -2.69 -30.19 3.41
C VAL A 124 -1.40 -30.73 2.80
N ALA A 125 -1.48 -31.42 1.66
CA ALA A 125 -0.30 -31.99 1.01
C ALA A 125 0.71 -30.92 0.57
N ALA A 126 0.24 -29.84 -0.04
CA ALA A 126 1.06 -28.70 -0.44
C ALA A 126 1.74 -28.03 0.76
N THR A 127 0.98 -27.79 1.83
CA THR A 127 1.50 -27.17 3.07
C THR A 127 2.58 -28.04 3.71
N LYS A 128 2.36 -29.36 3.82
CA LYS A 128 3.37 -30.30 4.36
C LYS A 128 4.64 -30.31 3.53
N LEU A 129 4.51 -30.30 2.20
CA LEU A 129 5.65 -30.27 1.31
C LEU A 129 6.43 -28.96 1.46
N ALA A 130 5.75 -27.80 1.48
CA ALA A 130 6.40 -26.51 1.71
C ALA A 130 7.13 -26.48 3.07
N LYS A 131 6.50 -27.00 4.12
CA LYS A 131 7.06 -27.10 5.47
C LYS A 131 8.31 -27.99 5.54
N SER A 132 8.45 -28.96 4.64
CA SER A 132 9.67 -29.78 4.55
C SER A 132 10.90 -29.01 4.06
N PHE A 133 10.72 -27.83 3.46
CA PHE A 133 11.80 -26.99 2.93
C PHE A 133 12.06 -25.74 3.77
N VAL A 134 11.03 -25.14 4.37
CA VAL A 134 11.12 -23.90 5.12
C VAL A 134 10.27 -23.95 6.39
N GLU A 135 10.68 -23.21 7.42
CA GLU A 135 9.90 -23.12 8.65
C GLU A 135 8.70 -22.19 8.53
N ASP A 136 8.81 -21.11 7.77
CA ASP A 136 7.74 -20.13 7.57
C ASP A 136 6.94 -20.45 6.30
N VAL A 137 5.70 -20.92 6.49
CA VAL A 137 4.80 -21.32 5.41
C VAL A 137 3.51 -20.51 5.52
N GLU A 138 3.24 -19.72 4.50
CA GLU A 138 1.99 -18.99 4.37
C GLU A 138 1.04 -19.76 3.46
N PHE A 139 -0.21 -19.92 3.89
CA PHE A 139 -1.26 -20.55 3.11
C PHE A 139 -2.31 -19.53 2.68
N TYR A 140 -2.52 -19.35 1.36
CA TYR A 140 -3.63 -18.54 0.86
C TYR A 140 -4.85 -19.39 0.49
N ALA A 141 -6.01 -18.97 0.99
CA ALA A 141 -7.31 -19.49 0.58
C ALA A 141 -7.90 -18.57 -0.50
N GLU A 142 -7.52 -18.78 -1.77
CA GLU A 142 -7.96 -17.90 -2.87
C GLU A 142 -9.50 -17.82 -2.92
N ASP A 143 -10.01 -16.59 -3.06
CA ASP A 143 -11.43 -16.25 -3.03
C ASP A 143 -12.12 -16.53 -1.66
N ALA A 144 -11.36 -16.42 -0.56
CA ALA A 144 -11.86 -16.55 0.81
C ALA A 144 -13.01 -15.59 1.14
N GLY A 145 -12.99 -14.38 0.57
CA GLY A 145 -14.07 -13.39 0.70
C GLY A 145 -15.46 -13.94 0.35
N ARG A 146 -15.55 -14.89 -0.59
CA ARG A 146 -16.79 -15.54 -1.03
C ARG A 146 -16.88 -17.01 -0.64
N THR A 147 -15.94 -17.51 0.15
CA THR A 147 -15.96 -18.88 0.68
C THR A 147 -16.87 -18.95 1.90
N ASP A 148 -17.64 -20.04 2.02
CA ASP A 148 -18.39 -20.37 3.23
C ASP A 148 -17.48 -20.43 4.47
N ASN A 149 -17.92 -19.82 5.58
CA ASN A 149 -17.08 -19.63 6.75
C ASN A 149 -16.71 -20.95 7.44
N GLU A 150 -17.64 -21.91 7.51
CA GLU A 150 -17.38 -23.21 8.14
C GLU A 150 -16.37 -24.02 7.33
N PHE A 151 -16.52 -24.04 6.00
CA PHE A 151 -15.55 -24.69 5.13
C PHE A 151 -14.17 -24.02 5.18
N LEU A 152 -14.12 -22.68 5.13
CA LEU A 152 -12.87 -21.94 5.25
C LEU A 152 -12.16 -22.24 6.57
N ALA A 153 -12.89 -22.25 7.69
CA ALA A 153 -12.34 -22.59 8.99
C ALA A 153 -11.75 -24.02 9.00
N ARG A 154 -12.45 -25.00 8.43
CA ARG A 154 -11.94 -26.38 8.29
C ARG A 154 -10.65 -26.45 7.46
N VAL A 155 -10.54 -25.67 6.39
CA VAL A 155 -9.31 -25.59 5.59
C VAL A 155 -8.18 -24.99 6.42
N CYS A 156 -8.43 -23.87 7.10
CA CYS A 156 -7.46 -23.21 7.99
C CYS A 156 -6.96 -24.15 9.10
N GLU A 157 -7.85 -24.85 9.80
CA GLU A 157 -7.48 -25.84 10.82
C GLU A 157 -6.57 -26.93 10.26
N ALA A 158 -6.89 -27.46 9.08
CA ALA A 158 -6.15 -28.54 8.46
C ALA A 158 -4.75 -28.09 8.01
N VAL A 159 -4.61 -26.88 7.46
CA VAL A 159 -3.29 -26.37 7.04
C VAL A 159 -2.43 -25.91 8.21
N ILE A 160 -3.02 -25.38 9.29
CA ILE A 160 -2.29 -25.16 10.55
C ILE A 160 -1.71 -26.48 11.06
N ALA A 161 -2.53 -27.54 11.12
CA ALA A 161 -2.07 -28.87 11.53
C ALA A 161 -1.01 -29.46 10.57
N ALA A 162 -0.99 -29.02 9.31
CA ALA A 162 0.00 -29.39 8.31
C ALA A 162 1.32 -28.60 8.42
N GLY A 163 1.33 -27.49 9.16
CA GLY A 163 2.52 -26.67 9.42
C GLY A 163 2.46 -25.22 8.92
N ALA A 164 1.31 -24.72 8.45
CA ALA A 164 1.19 -23.30 8.10
C ALA A 164 1.39 -22.40 9.34
N THR A 165 2.21 -21.37 9.19
CA THR A 165 2.51 -20.35 10.20
C THR A 165 1.76 -19.04 9.93
N VAL A 166 1.27 -18.86 8.71
CA VAL A 166 0.46 -17.70 8.33
C VAL A 166 -0.72 -18.17 7.47
N LEU A 167 -1.90 -17.61 7.71
CA LEU A 167 -3.13 -17.85 6.97
C LEU A 167 -3.53 -16.56 6.25
N ASN A 168 -3.37 -16.55 4.94
CA ASN A 168 -3.80 -15.44 4.09
C ASN A 168 -5.25 -15.62 3.65
N ILE A 169 -6.08 -14.63 3.97
CA ILE A 169 -7.53 -14.60 3.74
C ILE A 169 -7.86 -13.54 2.68
N PRO A 170 -7.71 -13.85 1.38
CA PRO A 170 -7.87 -12.86 0.34
C PRO A 170 -9.33 -12.50 0.03
N ASP A 171 -9.62 -11.20 -0.09
CA ASP A 171 -10.76 -10.66 -0.85
C ASP A 171 -10.33 -10.48 -2.31
N THR A 172 -10.18 -11.62 -3.00
CA THR A 172 -9.57 -11.74 -4.34
C THR A 172 -10.23 -10.83 -5.38
N THR A 173 -11.53 -10.57 -5.25
CA THR A 173 -12.29 -9.75 -6.20
C THR A 173 -12.59 -8.35 -5.69
N GLY A 174 -12.10 -7.97 -4.50
CA GLY A 174 -12.41 -6.68 -3.87
C GLY A 174 -13.91 -6.43 -3.68
N TYR A 175 -14.65 -7.49 -3.33
CA TYR A 175 -16.12 -7.48 -3.31
C TYR A 175 -16.69 -7.22 -1.92
N CYS A 176 -16.00 -7.64 -0.86
CA CYS A 176 -16.53 -7.60 0.49
C CYS A 176 -16.72 -6.15 0.98
N LEU A 177 -17.77 -5.90 1.77
CA LEU A 177 -17.86 -4.68 2.55
C LEU A 177 -16.98 -4.80 3.81
N PRO A 178 -16.48 -3.68 4.37
CA PRO A 178 -15.57 -3.72 5.52
C PRO A 178 -16.12 -4.50 6.74
N HIS A 179 -17.41 -4.37 7.03
CA HIS A 179 -18.03 -5.07 8.16
C HIS A 179 -18.19 -6.58 7.90
N GLU A 180 -18.39 -7.00 6.64
CA GLU A 180 -18.47 -8.41 6.24
C GLU A 180 -17.09 -9.06 6.31
N TYR A 181 -16.07 -8.37 5.78
CA TYR A 181 -14.69 -8.86 5.82
C TYR A 181 -14.16 -8.91 7.25
N GLY A 182 -14.39 -7.88 8.06
CA GLY A 182 -14.07 -7.88 9.49
C GLY A 182 -14.74 -9.03 10.24
N ALA A 183 -16.04 -9.25 10.04
CA ALA A 183 -16.77 -10.36 10.64
C ALA A 183 -16.23 -11.74 10.22
N LYS A 184 -15.78 -11.89 8.96
CA LYS A 184 -15.13 -13.12 8.48
C LYS A 184 -13.81 -13.38 9.20
N ILE A 185 -12.96 -12.36 9.33
CA ILE A 185 -11.69 -12.49 10.09
C ILE A 185 -11.97 -12.83 11.56
N GLN A 186 -12.93 -12.16 12.19
CA GLN A 186 -13.35 -12.46 13.56
C GLN A 186 -13.82 -13.90 13.70
N TYR A 187 -14.67 -14.36 12.79
CA TYR A 187 -15.17 -15.73 12.80
C TYR A 187 -14.03 -16.75 12.76
N LEU A 188 -13.04 -16.56 11.88
CA LEU A 188 -11.88 -17.45 11.80
C LEU A 188 -11.05 -17.38 13.09
N TYR A 189 -10.85 -16.18 13.64
CA TYR A 189 -10.14 -16.00 14.89
C TYR A 189 -10.81 -16.73 16.07
N GLU A 190 -12.14 -16.80 16.10
CA GLU A 190 -12.90 -17.42 17.19
C GLU A 190 -13.11 -18.94 17.00
N ASN A 191 -13.16 -19.43 15.75
CA ASN A 191 -13.64 -20.78 15.46
C ASN A 191 -12.56 -21.73 14.90
N VAL A 192 -11.42 -21.23 14.44
CA VAL A 192 -10.33 -22.09 13.94
C VAL A 192 -9.52 -22.65 15.11
N LYS A 193 -9.51 -23.97 15.28
CA LYS A 193 -8.63 -24.63 16.25
C LYS A 193 -7.16 -24.44 15.89
N GLY A 194 -6.37 -24.03 16.89
CA GLY A 194 -4.93 -23.78 16.74
C GLY A 194 -4.59 -22.45 16.09
N ILE A 195 -5.56 -21.54 15.95
CA ILE A 195 -5.36 -20.21 15.37
C ILE A 195 -4.27 -19.40 16.08
N ASP A 196 -4.04 -19.63 17.37
CA ASP A 196 -2.96 -19.03 18.16
C ASP A 196 -1.55 -19.36 17.65
N LYS A 197 -1.42 -20.39 16.79
CA LYS A 197 -0.16 -20.83 16.19
C LYS A 197 0.12 -20.20 14.82
N ALA A 198 -0.84 -19.47 14.26
CA ALA A 198 -0.71 -18.86 12.95
C ALA A 198 -1.15 -17.39 12.95
N ILE A 199 -0.48 -16.58 12.13
CA ILE A 199 -0.88 -15.20 11.91
C ILE A 199 -2.01 -15.17 10.88
N LEU A 200 -3.10 -14.44 11.17
CA LEU A 200 -4.09 -14.09 10.15
C LEU A 200 -3.56 -12.90 9.32
N SER A 201 -3.51 -13.10 8.01
CA SER A 201 -3.04 -12.14 7.00
C SER A 201 -4.23 -11.69 6.13
N THR A 202 -4.35 -10.37 5.93
CA THR A 202 -5.36 -9.79 5.02
C THR A 202 -4.75 -9.51 3.65
N HIS A 203 -5.45 -9.87 2.58
CA HIS A 203 -5.08 -9.52 1.21
C HIS A 203 -6.32 -9.03 0.46
N CYS A 204 -6.49 -7.72 0.34
CA CYS A 204 -7.71 -7.15 -0.25
C CYS A 204 -7.41 -6.45 -1.57
N HIS A 205 -8.14 -6.84 -2.63
CA HIS A 205 -8.16 -6.12 -3.90
C HIS A 205 -9.11 -4.93 -3.87
N ASN A 206 -8.93 -4.01 -4.81
CA ASN A 206 -9.54 -2.68 -4.78
C ASN A 206 -10.63 -2.44 -5.83
N ASP A 207 -11.26 -3.48 -6.39
CA ASP A 207 -12.26 -3.39 -7.46
C ASP A 207 -13.44 -2.44 -7.13
N LEU A 208 -13.85 -2.37 -5.85
CA LEU A 208 -14.89 -1.45 -5.35
C LEU A 208 -14.34 -0.25 -4.58
N GLY A 209 -13.02 -0.03 -4.57
CA GLY A 209 -12.39 1.07 -3.82
C GLY A 209 -12.33 0.85 -2.30
N LEU A 210 -12.45 -0.40 -1.83
CA LEU A 210 -12.58 -0.75 -0.41
C LEU A 210 -11.37 -1.48 0.17
N ALA A 211 -10.29 -1.70 -0.59
CA ALA A 211 -9.15 -2.51 -0.17
C ALA A 211 -8.53 -2.04 1.16
N THR A 212 -8.20 -0.75 1.24
CA THR A 212 -7.64 -0.12 2.45
C THR A 212 -8.58 -0.27 3.65
N ALA A 213 -9.89 -0.04 3.46
CA ALA A 213 -10.87 -0.15 4.53
C ALA A 213 -11.05 -1.60 5.00
N ASN A 214 -11.08 -2.57 4.08
CA ASN A 214 -11.20 -4.00 4.38
C ASN A 214 -9.97 -4.51 5.15
N SER A 215 -8.75 -4.12 4.74
CA SER A 215 -7.52 -4.49 5.46
C SER A 215 -7.49 -3.96 6.90
N ILE A 216 -7.89 -2.70 7.12
CA ILE A 216 -8.01 -2.14 8.48
C ILE A 216 -9.12 -2.82 9.29
N ALA A 217 -10.23 -3.18 8.65
CA ALA A 217 -11.30 -3.94 9.30
C ALA A 217 -10.80 -5.33 9.73
N GLY A 218 -10.07 -6.05 8.90
CA GLY A 218 -9.51 -7.36 9.26
C GLY A 218 -8.53 -7.28 10.42
N VAL A 219 -7.65 -6.28 10.42
CA VAL A 219 -6.71 -6.02 11.51
C VAL A 219 -7.41 -5.71 12.84
N SER A 220 -8.49 -4.93 12.78
CA SER A 220 -9.34 -4.61 13.94
C SER A 220 -10.01 -5.85 14.53
N HIS A 221 -10.15 -6.93 13.75
CA HIS A 221 -10.80 -8.19 14.13
C HIS A 221 -9.83 -9.36 14.33
N GLY A 222 -8.53 -9.10 14.43
CA GLY A 222 -7.54 -10.09 14.85
C GLY A 222 -6.42 -10.38 13.85
N ALA A 223 -6.50 -9.87 12.62
CA ALA A 223 -5.39 -10.01 11.67
C ALA A 223 -4.14 -9.25 12.15
N ARG A 224 -2.96 -9.83 11.91
CA ARG A 224 -1.66 -9.27 12.32
C ARG A 224 -0.65 -9.20 11.18
N GLN A 225 -1.08 -9.43 9.95
CA GLN A 225 -0.34 -9.13 8.73
C GLN A 225 -1.29 -8.47 7.71
N ILE A 226 -0.79 -7.50 6.95
CA ILE A 226 -1.47 -6.91 5.79
C ILE A 226 -0.60 -7.13 4.56
N GLU A 227 -1.14 -7.80 3.55
CA GLU A 227 -0.57 -7.84 2.20
C GLU A 227 -1.02 -6.61 1.41
N CYS A 228 -0.06 -5.87 0.89
CA CYS A 228 -0.28 -4.61 0.21
C CYS A 228 0.79 -4.36 -0.86
N THR A 229 0.63 -3.28 -1.62
CA THR A 229 1.61 -2.83 -2.59
C THR A 229 1.85 -1.34 -2.47
N ILE A 230 3.05 -0.90 -2.86
CA ILE A 230 3.33 0.52 -3.05
C ILE A 230 2.40 1.06 -4.14
N ASN A 231 1.80 2.22 -3.88
CA ASN A 231 0.85 2.87 -4.76
C ASN A 231 -0.49 2.15 -4.95
N GLY A 232 -0.69 0.98 -4.34
CA GLY A 232 -1.87 0.13 -4.56
C GLY A 232 -1.87 -0.56 -5.91
N VAL A 233 -0.71 -0.75 -6.57
CA VAL A 233 -0.62 -1.46 -7.85
C VAL A 233 -0.99 -2.94 -7.71
N GLY A 234 -1.49 -3.55 -8.79
CA GLY A 234 -1.89 -4.95 -8.79
C GLY A 234 -2.86 -5.30 -9.92
N GLU A 235 -3.41 -6.51 -9.90
CA GLU A 235 -4.45 -6.88 -10.86
C GLU A 235 -5.64 -5.91 -10.85
N ARG A 236 -6.16 -5.61 -12.05
CA ARG A 236 -7.38 -4.80 -12.27
C ARG A 236 -7.28 -3.41 -11.63
N ALA A 237 -8.00 -3.17 -10.54
CA ALA A 237 -8.00 -1.92 -9.79
C ALA A 237 -6.91 -1.87 -8.71
N GLY A 238 -6.14 -2.96 -8.55
CA GLY A 238 -4.98 -3.04 -7.68
C GLY A 238 -5.25 -3.68 -6.31
N ASN A 239 -4.26 -3.53 -5.44
CA ASN A 239 -4.25 -4.07 -4.08
C ASN A 239 -4.51 -2.97 -3.04
N THR A 240 -4.56 -3.39 -1.78
CA THR A 240 -4.42 -2.48 -0.64
C THR A 240 -3.14 -1.66 -0.77
N SER A 241 -3.25 -0.34 -0.58
CA SER A 241 -2.09 0.56 -0.68
C SER A 241 -1.30 0.59 0.62
N LEU A 242 0.00 0.28 0.55
CA LEU A 242 0.91 0.20 1.70
C LEU A 242 0.95 1.51 2.50
N GLU A 243 1.16 2.62 1.80
CA GLU A 243 1.27 3.95 2.40
C GLU A 243 -0.02 4.38 3.13
N GLU A 244 -1.18 3.94 2.65
CA GLU A 244 -2.47 4.28 3.25
C GLU A 244 -2.68 3.53 4.56
N VAL A 245 -2.50 2.20 4.57
CA VAL A 245 -2.69 1.40 5.80
C VAL A 245 -1.67 1.74 6.87
N VAL A 246 -0.41 2.00 6.50
CA VAL A 246 0.64 2.41 7.43
C VAL A 246 0.28 3.75 8.08
N MET A 247 -0.17 4.73 7.29
CA MET A 247 -0.52 6.04 7.83
C MET A 247 -1.82 6.01 8.65
N ILE A 248 -2.80 5.17 8.29
CA ILE A 248 -3.99 4.96 9.13
C ILE A 248 -3.58 4.43 10.51
N LEU A 249 -2.77 3.37 10.58
CA LEU A 249 -2.33 2.81 11.87
C LEU A 249 -1.54 3.84 12.70
N ARG A 250 -0.69 4.64 12.05
CA ARG A 250 0.08 5.70 12.71
C ARG A 250 -0.79 6.84 13.26
N GLN A 251 -1.80 7.28 12.51
CA GLN A 251 -2.69 8.37 12.90
C GLN A 251 -3.79 7.95 13.90
N HIS A 252 -3.96 6.66 14.13
CA HIS A 252 -4.93 6.12 15.07
C HIS A 252 -4.26 5.32 16.20
N PRO A 253 -3.50 5.98 17.11
CA PRO A 253 -2.83 5.30 18.23
C PRO A 253 -3.80 4.62 19.21
N THR A 254 -5.09 4.97 19.18
CA THR A 254 -6.16 4.32 19.93
C THR A 254 -6.38 2.86 19.54
N LEU A 255 -5.95 2.44 18.35
CA LEU A 255 -5.96 1.03 17.93
C LEU A 255 -4.94 0.19 18.70
N ASN A 256 -3.95 0.82 19.36
CA ASN A 256 -2.83 0.15 20.03
C ASN A 256 -2.00 -0.75 19.08
N LEU A 257 -1.95 -0.38 17.80
CA LEU A 257 -1.24 -1.08 16.73
C LEU A 257 -0.10 -0.24 16.18
N TYR A 258 0.97 -0.87 15.69
CA TYR A 258 2.09 -0.19 15.02
C TYR A 258 2.72 -1.03 13.91
N THR A 259 3.48 -0.38 13.04
CA THR A 259 4.34 -1.00 12.03
C THR A 259 5.78 -0.50 12.20
N ASP A 260 6.76 -1.23 11.67
CA ASP A 260 8.18 -0.81 11.66
C ASP A 260 8.54 0.03 10.41
N VAL A 261 7.54 0.37 9.59
CA VAL A 261 7.75 1.11 8.34
C VAL A 261 8.27 2.52 8.64
N ASN A 262 9.40 2.86 8.01
CA ASN A 262 9.94 4.22 8.01
C ASN A 262 9.11 5.11 7.08
N THR A 263 8.07 5.73 7.63
CA THR A 263 7.11 6.53 6.86
C THR A 263 7.76 7.66 6.06
N ARG A 264 8.93 8.16 6.49
CA ARG A 264 9.65 9.23 5.76
C ARG A 264 10.18 8.80 4.38
N LEU A 265 10.18 7.51 4.07
CA LEU A 265 10.60 6.98 2.78
C LEU A 265 9.41 6.68 1.85
N LEU A 266 8.17 6.95 2.26
CA LEU A 266 6.98 6.61 1.47
C LEU A 266 6.93 7.36 0.14
N THR A 267 7.14 8.68 0.13
CA THR A 267 7.11 9.49 -1.10
C THR A 267 8.19 9.07 -2.11
N GLU A 268 9.43 8.84 -1.66
CA GLU A 268 10.50 8.39 -2.57
C GLU A 268 10.27 6.97 -3.09
N THR A 269 9.75 6.06 -2.25
CA THR A 269 9.46 4.69 -2.66
C THR A 269 8.30 4.66 -3.67
N SER A 270 7.27 5.47 -3.43
CA SER A 270 6.17 5.70 -4.37
C SER A 270 6.68 6.18 -5.74
N ALA A 271 7.57 7.19 -5.75
CA ALA A 271 8.15 7.73 -6.97
C ALA A 271 9.03 6.71 -7.70
N LEU A 272 9.83 5.93 -6.98
CA LEU A 272 10.66 4.86 -7.54
C LEU A 272 9.81 3.80 -8.24
N VAL A 273 8.79 3.27 -7.55
CA VAL A 273 7.88 2.26 -8.10
C VAL A 273 7.12 2.82 -9.30
N SER A 274 6.60 4.06 -9.20
CA SER A 274 5.92 4.74 -10.31
C SER A 274 6.81 4.85 -11.55
N HIS A 275 8.08 5.23 -11.37
CA HIS A 275 9.04 5.36 -12.45
C HIS A 275 9.38 4.01 -13.10
N LEU A 276 9.77 3.02 -12.30
CA LEU A 276 10.22 1.71 -12.81
C LEU A 276 9.07 0.90 -13.43
N MET A 277 7.86 1.03 -12.92
CA MET A 277 6.68 0.37 -13.48
C MET A 277 6.01 1.18 -14.60
N SER A 278 6.47 2.41 -14.88
CA SER A 278 5.84 3.33 -15.83
C SER A 278 4.35 3.58 -15.53
N MET A 279 3.99 3.61 -14.25
CA MET A 279 2.61 3.78 -13.79
C MET A 279 2.52 5.08 -12.96
N PRO A 280 2.03 6.18 -13.55
CA PRO A 280 1.99 7.47 -12.87
C PRO A 280 1.02 7.45 -11.70
N VAL A 281 1.42 8.08 -10.60
CA VAL A 281 0.58 8.26 -9.41
C VAL A 281 -0.47 9.35 -9.68
N GLN A 282 -1.72 9.10 -9.32
CA GLN A 282 -2.77 10.10 -9.40
C GLN A 282 -2.43 11.29 -8.49
N ALA A 283 -2.61 12.52 -8.98
CA ALA A 283 -2.24 13.72 -8.23
C ALA A 283 -2.98 13.80 -6.87
N ASN A 284 -4.22 13.33 -6.79
CA ASN A 284 -5.02 13.30 -5.57
C ASN A 284 -4.96 11.97 -4.80
N LYS A 285 -3.98 11.10 -5.09
CA LYS A 285 -3.79 9.87 -4.32
C LYS A 285 -3.48 10.21 -2.86
N ALA A 286 -4.10 9.48 -1.93
CA ALA A 286 -3.85 9.62 -0.51
C ALA A 286 -2.35 9.44 -0.18
N ILE A 287 -1.86 10.23 0.77
CA ILE A 287 -0.48 10.19 1.32
C ILE A 287 0.61 10.67 0.36
N VAL A 288 0.69 10.12 -0.85
CA VAL A 288 1.83 10.31 -1.78
C VAL A 288 1.48 11.09 -3.05
N GLY A 289 0.21 11.42 -3.28
CA GLY A 289 -0.20 12.22 -4.43
C GLY A 289 0.37 13.65 -4.37
N ALA A 290 0.71 14.21 -5.54
CA ALA A 290 1.25 15.57 -5.65
C ALA A 290 0.37 16.67 -5.01
N ASN A 291 -0.94 16.42 -4.93
CA ASN A 291 -1.92 17.33 -4.34
C ASN A 291 -2.36 16.92 -2.91
N ALA A 292 -1.80 15.86 -2.32
CA ALA A 292 -2.23 15.35 -1.02
C ALA A 292 -2.10 16.37 0.13
N PHE A 293 -1.20 17.35 -0.04
CA PHE A 293 -0.93 18.43 0.92
C PHE A 293 -1.01 19.82 0.28
N ALA A 294 -1.76 19.94 -0.82
CA ALA A 294 -1.94 21.19 -1.55
C ALA A 294 -3.28 21.86 -1.18
N HIS A 295 -3.25 23.16 -0.88
CA HIS A 295 -4.43 23.95 -0.51
C HIS A 295 -4.69 25.08 -1.51
N SER A 296 -5.81 25.01 -2.23
CA SER A 296 -6.20 25.98 -3.27
C SER A 296 -7.37 26.89 -2.90
N SER A 297 -8.22 26.47 -1.97
CA SER A 297 -9.38 27.25 -1.49
C SER A 297 -8.94 28.32 -0.49
N GLY A 298 -9.39 29.57 -0.64
CA GLY A 298 -9.03 30.67 0.24
C GLY A 298 -9.34 30.44 1.73
N ILE A 299 -10.41 29.71 2.05
CA ILE A 299 -10.76 29.36 3.44
C ILE A 299 -9.76 28.36 4.03
N HIS A 300 -9.36 27.35 3.24
CA HIS A 300 -8.36 26.36 3.68
C HIS A 300 -6.99 27.00 3.83
N GLN A 301 -6.61 27.86 2.89
CA GLN A 301 -5.33 28.58 2.93
C GLN A 301 -5.23 29.45 4.18
N ASP A 302 -6.27 30.23 4.50
CA ASP A 302 -6.32 31.04 5.73
C ASP A 302 -6.22 30.18 7.00
N GLY A 303 -6.93 29.03 7.03
CA GLY A 303 -6.85 28.06 8.13
C GLY A 303 -5.44 27.50 8.35
N VAL A 304 -4.82 26.97 7.30
CA VAL A 304 -3.48 26.36 7.35
C VAL A 304 -2.40 27.40 7.69
N ILE A 305 -2.52 28.64 7.21
CA ILE A 305 -1.59 29.74 7.56
C ILE A 305 -1.64 30.03 9.07
N LYS A 306 -2.82 29.97 9.69
CA LYS A 306 -3.00 30.23 11.13
C LYS A 306 -2.60 29.05 12.00
N CYS A 307 -3.07 27.86 11.63
CA CYS A 307 -2.77 26.61 12.32
C CYS A 307 -2.90 25.46 11.32
N ARG A 308 -1.77 24.84 10.97
CA ARG A 308 -1.65 23.77 10.00
C ARG A 308 -2.59 22.58 10.29
N GLU A 309 -2.70 22.21 11.56
CA GLU A 309 -3.51 21.07 12.04
C GLU A 309 -5.02 21.19 11.76
N THR A 310 -5.51 22.39 11.41
CA THR A 310 -6.92 22.60 11.05
C THR A 310 -7.37 21.81 9.82
N TYR A 311 -6.45 21.55 8.88
CA TYR A 311 -6.73 20.84 7.63
C TYR A 311 -5.69 19.76 7.30
N GLU A 312 -4.59 19.68 8.05
CA GLU A 312 -3.55 18.68 7.85
C GLU A 312 -3.45 17.77 9.06
N ILE A 313 -4.00 16.56 8.94
CA ILE A 313 -3.89 15.50 9.94
C ILE A 313 -2.52 14.79 9.91
N ILE A 314 -1.70 15.08 8.89
CA ILE A 314 -0.38 14.50 8.67
C ILE A 314 0.55 15.64 8.29
N ASP A 315 1.71 15.76 8.94
CA ASP A 315 2.78 16.61 8.43
C ASP A 315 3.41 15.93 7.20
N PRO A 316 3.42 16.53 5.99
CA PRO A 316 4.15 16.05 4.82
C PRO A 316 5.55 15.48 5.10
N LYS A 317 6.30 16.06 6.04
CA LYS A 317 7.64 15.57 6.40
C LYS A 317 7.63 14.19 7.06
N GLU A 318 6.52 13.78 7.66
CA GLU A 318 6.36 12.43 8.19
C GLU A 318 6.29 11.37 7.10
N VAL A 319 5.89 11.74 5.88
CA VAL A 319 5.75 10.81 4.75
C VAL A 319 6.87 10.94 3.71
N GLY A 320 7.82 11.84 3.94
CA GLY A 320 8.92 12.12 3.01
C GLY A 320 8.61 13.19 1.96
N ALA A 321 7.47 13.87 2.08
CA ALA A 321 7.14 15.01 1.24
C ALA A 321 7.80 16.29 1.80
N VAL A 322 8.02 17.28 0.93
CA VAL A 322 8.82 18.48 1.23
C VAL A 322 8.12 19.39 2.25
N ASP A 323 7.13 20.13 1.80
CA ASP A 323 6.30 21.04 2.60
C ASP A 323 4.94 21.16 1.91
N SER A 324 3.92 21.55 2.68
CA SER A 324 2.60 21.86 2.15
C SER A 324 2.66 23.03 1.17
N THR A 325 1.87 22.97 0.10
CA THR A 325 1.85 23.99 -0.94
C THR A 325 0.56 24.79 -0.90
N ILE A 326 0.69 26.12 -0.94
CA ILE A 326 -0.43 27.04 -1.15
C ILE A 326 -0.47 27.35 -2.64
N VAL A 327 -1.46 26.78 -3.33
CA VAL A 327 -1.65 26.94 -4.77
C VAL A 327 -2.56 28.14 -5.02
N LEU A 328 -2.04 29.16 -5.70
CA LEU A 328 -2.80 30.36 -5.98
C LEU A 328 -3.71 30.17 -7.20
N THR A 329 -5.01 30.31 -6.98
CA THR A 329 -6.06 30.18 -8.01
C THR A 329 -7.08 31.31 -7.87
N ALA A 330 -8.07 31.39 -8.76
CA ALA A 330 -9.16 32.38 -8.67
C ALA A 330 -9.98 32.25 -7.36
N ARG A 331 -9.83 31.15 -6.62
CA ARG A 331 -10.47 30.91 -5.31
C ARG A 331 -9.60 31.32 -4.13
N SER A 332 -8.36 31.76 -4.37
CA SER A 332 -7.44 32.14 -3.31
C SER A 332 -7.79 33.51 -2.75
N GLY A 333 -7.70 33.63 -1.42
CA GLY A 333 -7.99 34.87 -0.71
C GLY A 333 -6.78 35.78 -0.57
N ARG A 334 -7.01 37.01 -0.11
CA ARG A 334 -5.96 38.01 0.18
C ARG A 334 -4.86 37.48 1.11
N ALA A 335 -5.23 36.65 2.10
CA ALA A 335 -4.26 36.05 3.03
C ALA A 335 -3.27 35.12 2.32
N ALA A 336 -3.74 34.30 1.38
CA ALA A 336 -2.89 33.41 0.60
C ALA A 336 -1.97 34.18 -0.34
N LEU A 337 -2.49 35.22 -1.02
CA LEU A 337 -1.70 36.11 -1.86
C LEU A 337 -0.62 36.83 -1.03
N ALA A 338 -0.99 37.42 0.11
CA ALA A 338 -0.06 38.11 1.00
C ALA A 338 1.04 37.17 1.51
N TYR A 339 0.68 35.96 1.93
CA TYR A 339 1.62 34.95 2.38
C TYR A 339 2.63 34.56 1.29
N ARG A 340 2.16 34.35 0.05
CA ARG A 340 3.06 34.00 -1.06
C ARG A 340 3.96 35.16 -1.44
N LEU A 341 3.42 36.38 -1.53
CA LEU A 341 4.19 37.59 -1.78
C LEU A 341 5.26 37.81 -0.71
N GLN A 342 4.94 37.59 0.57
CA GLN A 342 5.91 37.67 1.66
C GLN A 342 7.03 36.64 1.50
N LYS A 343 6.73 35.40 1.07
CA LYS A 343 7.75 34.39 0.76
C LYS A 343 8.66 34.79 -0.40
N LEU A 344 8.15 35.58 -1.35
CA LEU A 344 8.93 36.15 -2.47
C LEU A 344 9.68 37.44 -2.09
N GLY A 345 9.58 37.89 -0.83
CA GLY A 345 10.25 39.10 -0.34
C GLY A 345 9.43 40.39 -0.47
N TYR A 346 8.16 40.31 -0.88
CA TYR A 346 7.28 41.47 -0.99
C TYR A 346 6.44 41.66 0.27
N HIS A 347 6.64 42.78 0.96
CA HIS A 347 5.85 43.19 2.10
C HIS A 347 4.89 44.32 1.70
N LEU A 348 3.63 43.98 1.45
CA LEU A 348 2.61 44.95 1.06
C LEU A 348 1.74 45.37 2.24
N GLU A 349 1.53 46.66 2.41
CA GLU A 349 0.50 47.18 3.30
C GLU A 349 -0.91 46.92 2.74
N ARG A 350 -1.94 46.97 3.61
CA ARG A 350 -3.34 46.67 3.24
C ARG A 350 -3.82 47.36 1.94
N PRO A 351 -3.58 48.65 1.70
CA PRO A 351 -4.01 49.30 0.46
C PRO A 351 -3.34 48.69 -0.79
N ALA A 352 -2.02 48.48 -0.74
CA ALA A 352 -1.26 47.90 -1.83
C ALA A 352 -1.64 46.42 -2.07
N LEU A 353 -1.86 45.65 -1.01
CA LEU A 353 -2.34 44.27 -1.10
C LEU A 353 -3.75 44.20 -1.75
N ASN A 354 -4.64 45.15 -1.45
CA ASN A 354 -5.96 45.20 -2.07
C ASN A 354 -5.88 45.52 -3.58
N ALA A 355 -4.96 46.40 -3.99
CA ALA A 355 -4.70 46.68 -5.40
C ALA A 355 -4.13 45.44 -6.11
N ALA A 356 -3.09 44.81 -5.54
CA ALA A 356 -2.51 43.56 -6.04
C ALA A 356 -3.58 42.48 -6.17
N TYR A 357 -4.48 42.35 -5.20
CA TYR A 357 -5.51 41.33 -5.18
C TYR A 357 -6.48 41.44 -6.37
N ASN A 358 -6.84 42.66 -6.80
CA ASN A 358 -7.72 42.83 -7.94
C ASN A 358 -7.03 42.41 -9.26
N GLY A 359 -5.76 42.77 -9.44
CA GLY A 359 -4.99 42.32 -10.61
C GLY A 359 -4.70 40.81 -10.57
N PHE A 360 -4.45 40.26 -9.37
CA PHE A 360 -4.33 38.82 -9.15
C PHE A 360 -5.57 38.05 -9.60
N LEU A 361 -6.79 38.53 -9.28
CA LEU A 361 -8.02 37.87 -9.72
C LEU A 361 -8.16 37.84 -11.24
N GLN A 362 -7.84 38.95 -11.92
CA GLN A 362 -7.87 39.01 -13.38
C GLN A 362 -6.89 38.02 -14.01
N LEU A 363 -5.69 37.93 -13.43
CA LEU A 363 -4.67 36.98 -13.86
C LEU A 363 -5.13 35.54 -13.61
N ALA A 364 -5.64 35.24 -12.42
CA ALA A 364 -6.12 33.93 -12.02
C ALA A 364 -7.39 33.46 -12.78
N ASP A 365 -8.18 34.37 -13.35
CA ASP A 365 -9.30 34.02 -14.25
C ASP A 365 -8.80 33.61 -15.65
N SER A 366 -7.63 34.11 -16.06
CA SER A 366 -7.04 33.85 -17.38
C SER A 366 -6.22 32.56 -17.45
N GLN A 367 -5.87 31.96 -16.31
CA GLN A 367 -5.03 30.77 -16.24
C GLN A 367 -5.39 29.86 -15.06
N ARG A 368 -4.92 28.60 -15.09
CA ARG A 368 -5.31 27.60 -14.08
C ARG A 368 -4.70 27.85 -12.70
N GLU A 369 -3.44 28.27 -12.66
CA GLU A 369 -2.68 28.54 -11.45
C GLU A 369 -1.81 29.78 -11.68
N VAL A 370 -1.63 30.60 -10.65
CA VAL A 370 -0.73 31.75 -10.67
C VAL A 370 0.60 31.33 -10.05
N ILE A 371 1.67 31.38 -10.84
CA ILE A 371 3.02 30.99 -10.40
C ILE A 371 3.81 32.21 -9.91
N ASP A 372 4.96 31.97 -9.30
CA ASP A 372 5.79 33.04 -8.72
C ASP A 372 6.20 34.11 -9.76
N THR A 373 6.53 33.68 -10.98
CA THR A 373 6.85 34.59 -12.10
C THR A 373 5.70 35.56 -12.41
N ASP A 374 4.46 35.08 -12.34
CA ASP A 374 3.27 35.89 -12.59
C ASP A 374 3.07 36.93 -11.49
N LEU A 375 3.39 36.56 -10.23
CA LEU A 375 3.34 37.49 -9.10
C LEU A 375 4.39 38.60 -9.21
N HIS A 376 5.61 38.28 -9.65
CA HIS A 376 6.63 39.30 -9.91
C HIS A 376 6.14 40.32 -10.95
N ILE A 377 5.59 39.83 -12.07
CA ILE A 377 5.02 40.66 -13.14
C ILE A 377 3.85 41.52 -12.62
N LEU A 378 2.95 40.94 -11.83
CA LEU A 378 1.81 41.63 -11.23
C LEU A 378 2.27 42.80 -10.35
N ILE A 379 3.30 42.60 -9.52
CA ILE A 379 3.83 43.62 -8.61
C ILE A 379 4.51 44.75 -9.38
N GLU A 380 5.27 44.43 -10.43
CA GLU A 380 5.91 45.41 -11.31
C GLU A 380 4.87 46.26 -12.05
N GLN A 381 3.84 45.64 -12.64
CA GLN A 381 2.81 46.33 -13.42
C GLN A 381 1.98 47.32 -12.61
N HIS A 382 1.76 47.03 -11.32
CA HIS A 382 0.99 47.91 -10.45
C HIS A 382 1.85 48.92 -9.67
N ASN A 383 3.17 48.99 -9.91
CA ASN A 383 4.10 49.87 -9.17
C ASN A 383 3.95 49.76 -7.64
N LEU A 384 3.68 48.55 -7.13
CA LEU A 384 3.34 48.35 -5.71
C LEU A 384 4.56 48.23 -4.80
N VAL A 385 5.77 48.42 -5.35
CA VAL A 385 7.01 48.46 -4.60
C VAL A 385 7.38 49.93 -4.38
N SER A 386 7.41 50.36 -3.13
CA SER A 386 8.13 51.57 -2.77
C SER A 386 9.62 51.25 -2.89
N VAL A 387 10.33 51.91 -3.80
CA VAL A 387 11.79 51.88 -3.82
C VAL A 387 12.26 52.50 -2.52
N GLY A 388 12.69 51.65 -1.57
CA GLY A 388 13.40 52.05 -0.36
C GLY A 388 14.89 52.07 -0.65
#